data_AF-A0A9P0PGE9-F1
#
_entry.id   AF-A0A9P0PGE9-F1
#
_cell.length_a   1.000
_cell.length_b   1.000
_cell.length_c   1.000
_cell.angle_alpha   90.00
_cell.angle_beta   90.00
_cell.angle_gamma   90.00
#
_symmetry.space_group_name_H-M   'P 1'
#
loop_
_entity.id
_entity.type
_entity.pdbx_description
1 polymer ?
#
loop_
_entity_poly.entity_id
_entity_poly.type
_entity_poly.pdbx_seq_one_letter_code
_entity_poly.pdbx_strand_id
1 'polypeptide(L)'
;MCILFVHVDPDPKEGQYRLVVATNRDEYYRRPAKSAYKDEETNIIGGVDMQEGREGGMWLGFRTKGIEEGKEKKHCVAILLNLAGEALENSHGRGFIVKDYLLSSMKPPDYIKEIEKDHNYSGYTFVAVELRFVRIIKITYFQQKLASPCVFNVFQ
;
A
#
# COMPACT_ATOMS: atom_id res chain seq x y z
N MET A 1 15.80 -6.64 -6.09
CA MET A 1 15.54 -6.57 -4.62
C MET A 1 14.65 -5.37 -4.33
N CYS A 2 13.52 -5.57 -3.64
CA CYS A 2 12.65 -4.49 -3.14
C CYS A 2 13.07 -4.05 -1.72
N ILE A 3 12.94 -2.76 -1.44
CA ILE A 3 13.30 -2.08 -0.20
C ILE A 3 12.25 -1.00 0.05
N LEU A 4 11.81 -0.87 1.30
CA LEU A 4 10.88 0.15 1.75
C LEU A 4 11.48 0.88 2.96
N PHE A 5 11.55 2.20 2.84
CA PHE A 5 11.84 3.10 3.94
C PHE A 5 10.56 3.84 4.32
N VAL A 6 10.22 3.79 5.60
CA VAL A 6 9.11 4.55 6.17
C VAL A 6 9.66 5.34 7.34
N HIS A 7 9.61 6.66 7.25
CA HIS A 7 9.89 7.56 8.35
C HIS A 7 8.60 8.24 8.78
N VAL A 8 8.37 8.27 10.08
CA VAL A 8 7.20 8.86 10.71
C VAL A 8 7.66 9.85 11.77
N ASP A 9 7.14 11.07 11.68
CA ASP A 9 7.23 12.08 12.72
C ASP A 9 5.81 12.41 13.19
N PRO A 10 5.40 12.10 14.43
CA PRO A 10 4.08 12.43 14.94
C PRO A 10 3.89 13.93 15.23
N ASP A 11 4.98 14.69 15.36
CA ASP A 11 4.97 16.12 15.67
C ASP A 11 6.01 16.90 14.83
N PRO A 12 5.87 16.89 13.49
CA PRO A 12 6.81 17.55 12.61
C PRO A 12 6.75 19.06 12.83
N LYS A 13 7.91 19.72 12.81
CA LYS A 13 7.94 21.19 12.81
C LYS A 13 7.26 21.72 11.55
N GLU A 14 6.85 22.99 11.59
CA GLU A 14 6.28 23.65 10.42
C GLU A 14 7.20 23.51 9.20
N GLY A 15 6.62 23.10 8.07
CA GLY A 15 7.34 22.82 6.83
C GLY A 15 8.03 21.45 6.76
N GLN A 16 7.99 20.62 7.81
CA GLN A 16 8.55 19.26 7.79
C GLN A 16 7.49 18.20 7.44
N TYR A 17 7.96 17.03 7.00
CA TYR A 17 7.11 15.92 6.59
C TYR A 17 6.73 15.05 7.77
N ARG A 18 5.42 14.85 7.97
CA ARG A 18 4.87 13.90 8.94
C ARG A 18 5.14 12.44 8.57
N LEU A 19 5.22 12.16 7.28
CA LEU A 19 5.49 10.84 6.72
C LEU A 19 6.36 10.99 5.48
N VAL A 20 7.44 10.23 5.44
CA VAL A 20 8.28 10.04 4.25
C VAL A 20 8.27 8.56 3.91
N VAL A 21 7.92 8.25 2.66
CA VAL A 21 7.95 6.90 2.12
C VAL A 21 8.86 6.89 0.91
N ALA A 22 9.87 6.02 0.93
CA ALA A 22 10.71 5.74 -0.22
C ALA A 22 10.72 4.24 -0.47
N THR A 23 10.46 3.83 -1.70
CA THR A 23 10.45 2.42 -2.08
C THR A 23 11.07 2.26 -3.45
N ASN A 24 11.83 1.20 -3.65
CA ASN A 24 12.26 0.79 -4.98
C ASN A 24 11.39 -0.38 -5.47
N ARG A 25 11.08 -0.32 -6.75
CA ARG A 25 10.52 -1.45 -7.48
C ARG A 25 11.67 -2.33 -7.92
N ASP A 26 11.50 -3.65 -7.82
CA ASP A 26 12.55 -4.58 -8.23
C ASP A 26 12.99 -4.35 -9.68
N GLU A 27 14.28 -4.08 -9.88
CA GLU A 27 14.91 -3.71 -11.15
C GLU A 27 14.93 -4.87 -12.17
N TYR A 28 14.79 -6.11 -11.71
CA TYR A 28 14.81 -7.29 -12.58
C TYR A 28 13.59 -7.38 -13.50
N TYR A 29 12.50 -6.66 -13.19
CA TYR A 29 11.30 -6.64 -14.00
C TYR A 29 11.20 -5.31 -14.75
N ARG A 30 11.72 -5.26 -16.00
CA ARG A 30 11.48 -4.17 -16.96
C ARG A 30 10.01 -4.11 -17.42
N ARG A 31 9.07 -3.98 -16.48
CA ARG A 31 7.66 -3.87 -16.85
C ARG A 31 7.30 -2.38 -16.95
N PRO A 32 6.68 -1.95 -18.05
CA PRO A 32 6.33 -0.56 -18.24
C PRO A 32 5.37 -0.10 -17.15
N ALA A 33 5.52 1.15 -16.71
CA ALA A 33 4.66 1.77 -15.72
C ALA A 33 4.41 3.23 -16.09
N LYS A 34 3.19 3.70 -15.84
CA LYS A 34 2.84 5.11 -15.96
C LYS A 34 3.36 5.87 -14.74
N SER A 35 3.89 7.08 -14.97
CA SER A 35 4.28 7.99 -13.89
C SER A 35 3.11 8.29 -12.96
N ALA A 36 3.41 8.58 -11.69
CA ALA A 36 2.40 8.85 -10.69
C ALA A 36 1.50 10.02 -11.13
N TYR A 37 0.18 9.78 -11.08
CA TYR A 37 -0.83 10.79 -11.36
C TYR A 37 -1.95 10.67 -10.33
N LYS A 38 -2.74 11.74 -10.17
CA LYS A 38 -4.00 11.69 -9.44
C LYS A 38 -5.10 11.24 -10.40
N ASP A 39 -5.72 10.12 -10.10
CA ASP A 39 -6.85 9.61 -10.85
C ASP A 39 -8.13 10.33 -10.41
N GLU A 40 -8.83 10.97 -11.36
CA GLU A 40 -9.97 11.84 -11.06
C GLU A 40 -11.19 11.06 -10.54
N GLU A 41 -11.41 9.84 -11.03
CA GLU A 41 -12.53 9.00 -10.63
C GLU A 41 -12.31 8.43 -9.22
N THR A 42 -11.13 7.86 -8.98
CA THR A 42 -10.84 7.16 -7.74
C THR A 42 -10.24 8.05 -6.65
N ASN A 43 -9.71 9.22 -7.01
CA ASN A 43 -8.87 10.09 -6.18
C ASN A 43 -7.61 9.40 -5.63
N ILE A 44 -7.18 8.30 -6.27
CA ILE A 44 -5.92 7.63 -5.93
C ILE A 44 -4.77 8.37 -6.60
N ILE A 45 -3.67 8.55 -5.86
CA ILE A 45 -2.40 9.06 -6.38
C ILE A 45 -1.39 7.92 -6.38
N GLY A 46 -0.82 7.58 -7.53
CA GLY A 46 0.22 6.57 -7.61
C GLY A 46 0.59 6.20 -9.04
N GLY A 47 1.66 5.43 -9.18
CA GLY A 47 2.06 4.87 -10.48
C GLY A 47 1.18 3.67 -10.84
N VAL A 48 1.00 3.43 -12.14
CA VAL A 48 0.16 2.36 -12.67
C VAL A 48 0.97 1.41 -13.52
N ASP A 49 0.81 0.11 -13.28
CA ASP A 49 1.37 -0.97 -14.07
C ASP A 49 0.76 -0.96 -15.47
N MET A 50 1.61 -0.98 -16.50
CA MET A 50 1.22 -1.01 -17.90
C MET A 50 1.61 -2.32 -18.59
N GLN A 51 2.08 -3.30 -17.81
CA GLN A 51 2.41 -4.61 -18.35
C GLN A 51 1.15 -5.33 -18.82
N GLU A 52 1.23 -5.91 -20.02
CA GLU A 52 0.16 -6.74 -20.58
C GLU A 52 -0.27 -7.86 -19.62
N GLY A 53 -1.58 -7.98 -19.38
CA GLY A 53 -2.21 -8.91 -18.45
C GLY A 53 -2.12 -8.49 -16.97
N ARG A 54 -1.62 -7.29 -16.67
CA ARG A 54 -1.41 -6.77 -15.32
C ARG A 54 -1.73 -5.26 -15.21
N GLU A 55 -2.33 -4.70 -16.25
CA GLU A 55 -2.62 -3.28 -16.38
C GLU A 55 -3.52 -2.79 -15.27
N GLY A 56 -3.28 -1.57 -14.78
CA GLY A 56 -4.11 -0.99 -13.71
C GLY A 56 -3.68 -1.39 -12.30
N GLY A 57 -2.74 -2.33 -12.16
CA GLY A 57 -2.11 -2.66 -10.90
C GLY A 57 -1.20 -1.54 -10.37
N MET A 58 -0.89 -1.57 -9.06
CA MET A 58 -0.06 -0.55 -8.40
C MET A 58 0.90 -1.20 -7.40
N TRP A 59 2.09 -0.61 -7.22
CA TRP A 59 3.03 -0.98 -6.13
C TRP A 59 2.99 -0.01 -4.96
N LEU A 60 2.63 1.25 -5.22
CA LEU A 60 2.52 2.31 -4.24
C LEU A 60 1.33 3.18 -4.63
N GLY A 61 0.42 3.41 -3.69
CA GLY A 61 -0.71 4.31 -3.89
C GLY A 61 -1.06 5.06 -2.61
N PHE A 62 -1.63 6.24 -2.80
CA PHE A 62 -2.15 7.12 -1.75
C PHE A 62 -3.60 7.47 -2.05
N ARG A 63 -4.45 7.49 -1.02
CA ARG A 63 -5.82 8.00 -1.11
C ARG A 63 -6.27 8.60 0.21
N THR A 64 -6.96 9.73 0.16
CA THR A 64 -7.70 10.24 1.32
C THR A 64 -9.08 9.59 1.37
N LYS A 65 -9.42 8.96 2.48
CA LYS A 65 -10.73 8.35 2.76
C LYS A 65 -11.48 9.21 3.80
N GLY A 66 -12.80 9.36 3.65
CA GLY A 66 -13.67 10.13 4.56
C GLY A 66 -14.24 11.41 3.93
N ILE A 67 -15.20 12.06 4.62
CA ILE A 67 -15.98 13.22 4.13
C ILE A 67 -15.71 14.44 5.03
N GLU A 68 -15.71 15.64 4.45
CA GLU A 68 -15.90 16.94 5.11
C GLU A 68 -17.33 17.07 5.67
N GLU A 69 -17.72 16.24 6.63
CA GLU A 69 -18.91 16.42 7.48
C GLU A 69 -18.98 15.23 8.46
N GLY A 70 -18.46 15.43 9.67
CA GLY A 70 -18.63 14.50 10.81
C GLY A 70 -17.76 13.22 10.83
N LYS A 71 -17.01 12.89 9.76
CA LYS A 71 -16.01 11.80 9.78
C LYS A 71 -14.59 12.35 9.71
N GLU A 72 -13.70 11.86 10.56
CA GLU A 72 -12.27 12.21 10.47
C GLU A 72 -11.69 11.84 9.11
N LYS A 73 -11.06 12.81 8.43
CA LYS A 73 -10.23 12.54 7.24
C LYS A 73 -9.12 11.56 7.62
N LYS A 74 -9.01 10.48 6.85
CA LYS A 74 -7.97 9.46 7.01
C LYS A 74 -7.16 9.39 5.73
N HIS A 75 -5.87 9.65 5.81
CA HIS A 75 -4.96 9.49 4.68
C HIS A 75 -4.40 8.07 4.70
N CYS A 76 -4.52 7.37 3.58
CA CYS A 76 -4.08 5.98 3.44
C CYS A 76 -2.98 5.89 2.40
N VAL A 77 -1.85 5.28 2.76
CA VAL A 77 -0.82 4.81 1.83
C VAL A 77 -0.85 3.30 1.83
N ALA A 78 -0.74 2.68 0.65
CA ALA A 78 -0.60 1.24 0.50
C ALA A 78 0.58 0.92 -0.40
N ILE A 79 1.39 -0.05 0.02
CA ILE A 79 2.62 -0.48 -0.62
C ILE A 79 2.60 -1.99 -0.80
N LEU A 80 3.06 -2.46 -1.95
CA LEU A 80 3.31 -3.86 -2.26
C LEU A 80 4.78 -4.07 -2.62
N LEU A 81 5.44 -4.98 -1.92
CA LEU A 81 6.81 -5.41 -2.18
C LEU A 81 6.82 -6.88 -2.60
N ASN A 82 7.73 -7.22 -3.51
CA ASN A 82 7.93 -8.60 -3.94
C ASN A 82 8.81 -9.35 -2.93
N LEU A 83 8.52 -10.62 -2.68
CA LEU A 83 9.46 -11.54 -2.03
C LEU A 83 10.26 -12.28 -3.11
N ALA A 84 11.58 -12.15 -3.05
CA ALA A 84 12.48 -12.82 -3.99
C ALA A 84 12.43 -14.35 -3.81
N GLY A 85 12.47 -15.11 -4.91
CA GLY A 85 12.45 -16.57 -4.88
C GLY A 85 11.07 -17.21 -4.67
N GLU A 86 10.01 -16.40 -4.52
CA GLU A 86 8.65 -16.88 -4.22
C GLU A 86 7.70 -16.74 -5.42
N ALA A 87 8.23 -16.88 -6.64
CA ALA A 87 7.42 -16.80 -7.84
C ALA A 87 6.57 -18.06 -8.00
N LEU A 88 5.26 -17.88 -8.21
CA LEU A 88 4.33 -18.94 -8.57
C LEU A 88 3.98 -18.82 -10.05
N GLU A 89 4.05 -19.94 -10.78
CA GLU A 89 3.57 -20.03 -12.16
C GLU A 89 2.06 -19.77 -12.23
N ASN A 90 1.61 -19.08 -13.29
CA ASN A 90 0.19 -18.75 -13.53
C ASN A 90 -0.52 -18.02 -12.38
N SER A 91 0.23 -17.31 -11.53
CA SER A 91 -0.33 -16.57 -10.40
C SER A 91 -1.01 -15.25 -10.77
N HIS A 92 -1.95 -14.83 -9.94
CA HIS A 92 -2.68 -13.57 -10.05
C HIS A 92 -1.77 -12.33 -9.91
N GLY A 93 -2.26 -11.23 -10.47
CA GLY A 93 -1.55 -9.96 -10.48
C GLY A 93 -1.77 -9.26 -9.15
N ARG A 94 -0.71 -9.11 -8.36
CA ARG A 94 -0.81 -8.53 -7.01
C ARG A 94 -1.04 -7.02 -7.00
N GLY A 95 -0.86 -6.34 -8.14
CA GLY A 95 -0.97 -4.88 -8.19
C GLY A 95 -2.35 -4.35 -7.80
N PHE A 96 -3.41 -5.15 -7.95
CA PHE A 96 -4.76 -4.76 -7.54
C PHE A 96 -4.94 -4.77 -6.03
N ILE A 97 -4.12 -5.51 -5.26
CA ILE A 97 -4.18 -5.51 -3.79
C ILE A 97 -4.04 -4.08 -3.23
N VAL A 98 -3.16 -3.28 -3.81
CA VAL A 98 -2.96 -1.87 -3.42
C VAL A 98 -4.19 -1.04 -3.77
N LYS A 99 -4.65 -1.13 -5.02
CA LYS A 99 -5.77 -0.36 -5.54
C LYS A 99 -7.07 -0.67 -4.79
N ASP A 100 -7.38 -1.95 -4.62
CA ASP A 100 -8.60 -2.44 -4.00
C ASP A 100 -8.64 -2.08 -2.51
N TYR A 101 -7.51 -2.19 -1.79
CA TYR A 101 -7.43 -1.66 -0.43
C TYR A 101 -7.78 -0.18 -0.39
N LEU A 102 -7.17 0.65 -1.26
CA LEU A 102 -7.40 2.09 -1.27
C LEU A 102 -8.84 2.43 -1.67
N LEU A 103 -9.47 1.63 -2.53
CA LEU A 103 -10.87 1.78 -2.91
C LEU A 103 -11.85 1.35 -1.80
N SER A 104 -11.50 0.34 -1.02
CA SER A 104 -12.35 -0.21 0.02
C SER A 104 -12.48 0.69 1.26
N SER A 105 -13.53 0.44 2.05
CA SER A 105 -13.72 1.00 3.39
C SER A 105 -13.11 0.15 4.50
N MET A 106 -12.48 -0.98 4.16
CA MET A 106 -11.93 -1.94 5.12
C MET A 106 -10.75 -1.37 5.91
N LYS A 107 -10.60 -1.82 7.16
CA LYS A 107 -9.37 -1.58 7.93
C LYS A 107 -8.30 -2.56 7.46
N PRO A 108 -7.00 -2.23 7.59
CA PRO A 108 -5.93 -3.11 7.11
C PRO A 108 -6.02 -4.56 7.61
N PRO A 109 -6.29 -4.85 8.90
CA PRO A 109 -6.39 -6.24 9.37
C PRO A 109 -7.54 -7.02 8.72
N ASP A 110 -8.67 -6.36 8.44
CA ASP A 110 -9.82 -6.99 7.81
C ASP A 110 -9.55 -7.24 6.32
N TYR A 111 -8.93 -6.26 5.65
CA TYR A 111 -8.51 -6.41 4.26
C TYR A 111 -7.48 -7.52 4.07
N ILE A 112 -6.54 -7.66 5.01
CA ILE A 112 -5.55 -8.76 5.01
C ILE A 112 -6.26 -10.12 5.06
N LYS A 113 -7.23 -10.29 5.95
CA LYS A 113 -8.02 -11.54 6.03
C LYS A 113 -8.76 -11.85 4.74
N GLU A 114 -9.20 -10.84 3.99
CA GLU A 114 -9.85 -11.06 2.69
C GLU A 114 -8.86 -11.52 1.63
N ILE A 115 -7.71 -10.87 1.49
CA ILE A 115 -6.70 -11.28 0.49
C ILE A 115 -6.00 -12.60 0.84
N GLU A 116 -5.95 -12.97 2.13
CA GLU A 116 -5.44 -14.27 2.58
C GLU A 116 -6.27 -15.46 2.09
N LYS A 117 -7.55 -15.24 1.72
CA LYS A 117 -8.41 -16.30 1.17
C LYS A 117 -7.98 -16.75 -0.21
N ASP A 118 -7.23 -15.92 -0.93
CA ASP A 118 -6.68 -16.25 -2.25
C ASP A 118 -5.19 -16.60 -2.13
N HIS A 119 -4.88 -17.87 -2.33
CA HIS A 119 -3.52 -18.39 -2.27
C HIS A 119 -2.79 -18.33 -3.63
N ASN A 120 -3.45 -17.86 -4.70
CA ASN A 120 -2.87 -17.82 -6.04
C ASN A 120 -2.04 -16.56 -6.32
N TYR A 121 -1.21 -16.15 -5.37
CA TYR A 121 -0.28 -15.03 -5.52
C TYR A 121 1.15 -15.48 -5.26
N SER A 122 2.08 -15.04 -6.12
CA SER A 122 3.51 -15.10 -5.81
C SER A 122 3.80 -14.38 -4.48
N GLY A 123 4.79 -14.82 -3.70
CA GLY A 123 5.06 -14.27 -2.36
C GLY A 123 5.26 -12.75 -2.34
N TYR A 124 4.57 -12.06 -1.44
CA TYR A 124 4.61 -10.59 -1.32
C TYR A 124 4.54 -10.10 0.12
N THR A 125 4.90 -8.83 0.28
CA THR A 125 4.65 -8.04 1.48
C THR A 125 3.69 -6.90 1.14
N PHE A 126 2.64 -6.75 1.94
CA PHE A 126 1.71 -5.64 1.89
C PHE A 126 1.91 -4.75 3.12
N VAL A 127 2.00 -3.44 2.90
CA VAL A 127 2.10 -2.44 3.97
C VAL A 127 1.01 -1.40 3.77
N ALA A 128 0.24 -1.12 4.81
CA ALA A 128 -0.73 -0.05 4.83
C ALA A 128 -0.37 0.96 5.93
N VAL A 129 -0.33 2.24 5.58
CA VAL A 129 -0.13 3.35 6.53
C VAL A 129 -1.40 4.18 6.57
N GLU A 130 -1.98 4.33 7.75
CA GLU A 130 -3.16 5.17 7.99
C GLU A 130 -2.77 6.35 8.88
N LEU A 131 -2.92 7.58 8.37
CA LEU A 131 -2.70 8.82 9.12
C LEU A 131 -4.02 9.49 9.43
N ARG A 132 -4.19 9.89 10.69
CA ARG A 132 -5.32 10.69 11.16
C ARG A 132 -4.86 12.04 11.65
N PHE A 133 -5.81 12.99 11.69
CA PHE A 133 -5.55 14.35 12.16
C PHE A 133 -5.05 14.39 13.61
N VAL A 134 -5.54 13.49 14.47
CA VAL A 134 -5.22 13.37 15.91
C VAL A 134 -3.82 12.81 16.24
N ARG A 135 -2.77 13.15 15.48
CA ARG A 135 -1.38 12.64 15.64
C ARG A 135 -1.18 11.11 15.50
N ILE A 136 -2.25 10.30 15.45
CA ILE A 136 -2.19 8.85 15.28
C ILE A 136 -1.71 8.47 13.86
N ILE A 137 -0.68 7.62 13.82
CA ILE A 137 -0.20 6.95 12.61
C ILE A 137 -0.17 5.45 12.87
N LYS A 138 -0.86 4.70 12.03
CA LYS A 138 -0.94 3.24 12.13
C LYS A 138 -0.27 2.61 10.92
N ILE A 139 0.71 1.75 11.17
CA ILE A 139 1.39 0.98 10.13
C ILE A 139 1.02 -0.49 10.31
N THR A 140 0.33 -1.05 9.34
CA THR A 140 0.06 -2.49 9.29
C THR A 140 0.94 -3.11 8.24
N TYR A 141 1.62 -4.19 8.60
CA TYR A 141 2.41 -4.99 7.70
C TYR A 141 1.86 -6.42 7.67
N PHE A 142 1.87 -7.00 6.48
CA PHE A 142 1.52 -8.39 6.22
C PHE A 142 2.50 -8.97 5.21
N GLN A 143 2.93 -10.21 5.45
CA GLN A 143 3.77 -10.96 4.52
C GLN A 143 3.13 -12.33 4.34
N GLN A 144 2.85 -12.72 3.10
CA GLN A 144 2.04 -13.91 2.80
C GLN A 144 2.58 -15.23 3.39
N LYS A 145 3.89 -15.32 3.67
CA LYS A 145 4.51 -16.49 4.32
C LYS A 145 4.48 -16.49 5.85
N LEU A 146 4.30 -15.32 6.49
CA LEU A 146 4.12 -15.20 7.93
C LEU A 146 2.62 -15.05 8.15
N ALA A 147 1.95 -16.14 8.53
CA ALA A 147 0.49 -16.23 8.72
C ALA A 147 -0.05 -15.36 9.88
N SER A 148 0.68 -14.31 10.29
CA SER A 148 0.26 -13.38 11.33
C SER A 148 0.62 -11.96 10.92
N PRO A 149 -0.38 -11.09 10.65
CA PRO A 149 -0.11 -9.68 10.39
C PRO A 149 0.48 -9.03 11.64
N CYS A 150 1.66 -8.40 11.51
CA CYS A 150 2.18 -7.54 12.56
C CYS A 150 1.63 -6.13 12.36
N VAL A 151 0.86 -5.67 13.34
CA VAL A 151 0.39 -4.28 13.39
C VAL A 151 1.35 -3.50 14.28
N PHE A 152 2.08 -2.57 13.69
CA PHE A 152 2.87 -1.59 14.44
C PHE A 152 2.01 -0.35 14.64
N ASN A 153 1.51 -0.18 15.85
CA ASN A 153 0.94 1.10 16.24
C ASN A 153 2.07 1.97 16.77
N VAL A 154 2.41 3.03 16.04
CA VAL A 154 3.28 4.08 16.58
C VAL A 154 2.35 5.02 17.34
N PHE A 155 2.15 4.71 18.62
CA PHE A 155 1.49 5.61 19.56
C PHE A 155 2.56 6.46 20.25
N GLN A 156 2.44 7.78 20.12
CA GLN A 156 3.02 8.73 21.06
C GLN A 156 1.91 9.66 21.51
#